data_AF-A0A7J7T860-F1
#
_entry.id   AF-A0A7J7T860-F1
#
_cell.length_a   1.000
_cell.length_b   1.000
_cell.length_c   1.000
_cell.angle_alpha   90.00
_cell.angle_beta   90.00
_cell.angle_gamma   90.00
#
_symmetry.space_group_name_H-M   'P 1'
#
loop_
_entity.id
_entity.type
_entity.pdbx_description
1 polymer ?
#
loop_
_entity_poly.entity_id
_entity_poly.type
_entity_poly.pdbx_seq_one_letter_code
_entity_poly.pdbx_strand_id
1 'polypeptide(L)'
;MEKKERVEFILEQMRLCLAVKDYIRTQIISKKINTKFFQEENTEKLKLKYYNLMIQLDQHEGSYLSICKHYRAIYDTPCIQAESEKWQQALKSVVLYVILAPFDNEQSDLVHRISGDKKLEEIPKYKDLLKLFTTMELMRWSTLVEDYGMELRKGSLESPATDVFGYTEEGEKRWKDLKNRVVEHNIRIMAKYYTRITMKRMAQLLDLSVDESEAFLSNLVVNKTIFAKVDRLAGIINFQRPKDPNNLLNDWSQKLNSLMSLVNKTTHLIAKEEMIHNLQ
;
A
#
# COMPACT_ATOMS: atom_id res chain seq x y z
N MET A 1 -37.00 19.76 7.89
CA MET A 1 -36.19 18.80 7.12
C MET A 1 -35.69 17.77 8.09
N GLU A 2 -36.12 16.53 7.89
CA GLU A 2 -35.52 15.41 8.62
C GLU A 2 -34.03 15.32 8.26
N LYS A 3 -33.20 14.84 9.19
CA LYS A 3 -31.74 14.75 8.97
C LYS A 3 -31.40 13.93 7.71
N LYS A 4 -32.24 12.94 7.37
CA LYS A 4 -32.14 12.10 6.16
C LYS A 4 -32.35 12.89 4.87
N GLU A 5 -33.43 13.66 4.77
CA GLU A 5 -33.72 14.51 3.59
C GLU A 5 -32.61 15.52 3.33
N ARG A 6 -32.02 16.09 4.40
CA ARG A 6 -30.89 17.03 4.26
C ARG A 6 -29.68 16.35 3.63
N VAL A 7 -29.36 15.12 4.03
CA VAL A 7 -28.22 14.38 3.47
C VAL A 7 -28.50 13.94 2.04
N GLU A 8 -29.72 13.49 1.73
CA GLU A 8 -30.14 13.18 0.36
C GLU A 8 -30.00 14.38 -0.58
N PHE A 9 -30.43 15.56 -0.13
CA PHE A 9 -30.30 16.79 -0.90
C PHE A 9 -28.84 17.15 -1.17
N ILE A 10 -27.96 17.01 -0.17
CA ILE A 10 -26.52 17.25 -0.32
C ILE A 10 -25.89 16.24 -1.29
N LEU A 11 -26.31 14.97 -1.26
CA LEU A 11 -25.82 13.93 -2.18
C LEU A 11 -26.25 14.20 -3.62
N GLU A 12 -27.47 14.68 -3.85
CA GLU A 12 -27.89 15.11 -5.20
C GLU A 12 -27.10 16.33 -5.69
N GLN A 13 -26.81 17.29 -4.81
CA GLN A 13 -25.92 18.41 -5.15
C GLN A 13 -24.53 17.91 -5.55
N MET A 14 -23.95 16.96 -4.80
CA MET A 14 -22.66 16.37 -5.17
C MET A 14 -22.70 15.67 -6.53
N ARG A 15 -23.77 14.91 -6.82
CA ARG A 15 -23.95 14.24 -8.12
C ARG A 15 -24.01 15.24 -9.27
N LEU A 16 -24.73 16.35 -9.09
CA LEU A 16 -24.82 17.41 -10.10
C LEU A 16 -23.49 18.14 -10.30
N CYS A 17 -22.78 18.46 -9.21
CA CYS A 17 -21.46 19.09 -9.29
C CYS A 17 -20.43 18.18 -10.00
N LEU A 18 -20.48 16.87 -9.76
CA LEU A 18 -19.66 15.89 -10.49
C LEU A 18 -20.01 15.83 -11.98
N ALA A 19 -21.29 15.91 -12.35
CA ALA A 19 -21.71 15.97 -13.75
C ALA A 19 -21.19 17.23 -14.47
N VAL A 20 -21.08 18.35 -13.75
CA VAL A 20 -20.49 19.60 -14.25
C VAL A 20 -18.95 19.60 -14.16
N LYS A 21 -18.34 18.55 -13.60
CA LYS A 21 -16.89 18.41 -13.36
C LYS A 21 -16.30 19.48 -12.42
N ASP A 22 -17.09 19.98 -11.48
CA ASP A 22 -16.64 20.93 -10.46
C ASP A 22 -16.19 20.20 -9.18
N TYR A 23 -14.94 19.73 -9.21
CA TYR A 23 -14.38 18.90 -8.14
C TYR A 23 -14.14 19.67 -6.83
N ILE A 24 -13.69 20.93 -6.92
CA ILE A 24 -13.41 21.78 -5.75
C ILE A 24 -14.70 22.01 -4.96
N ARG A 25 -15.80 22.32 -5.65
CA ARG A 25 -17.09 22.53 -5.01
C ARG A 25 -17.61 21.23 -4.38
N THR A 26 -17.42 20.10 -5.06
CA THR A 26 -17.80 18.79 -4.55
C THR A 26 -17.04 18.45 -3.25
N GLN A 27 -15.75 18.77 -3.16
CA GLN A 27 -14.97 18.62 -1.93
C GLN A 27 -15.50 19.48 -0.79
N ILE A 28 -15.81 20.76 -1.06
CA ILE A 28 -16.35 21.66 -0.04
C ILE A 28 -17.71 21.17 0.46
N ILE A 29 -18.56 20.66 -0.44
CA ILE A 29 -19.85 20.09 -0.10
C ILE A 29 -19.68 18.80 0.71
N SER A 30 -18.72 17.93 0.36
CA SER A 30 -18.46 16.67 1.06
C SER A 30 -18.14 16.88 2.56
N LYS A 31 -17.42 17.96 2.89
CA LYS A 31 -17.08 18.33 4.29
C LYS A 31 -18.30 18.70 5.13
N LYS A 32 -19.45 19.00 4.52
CA LYS A 32 -20.69 19.31 5.24
C LYS A 32 -21.40 18.07 5.76
N ILE A 33 -21.07 16.89 5.24
CA ILE A 33 -21.66 15.63 5.69
C ILE A 33 -20.81 15.11 6.87
N ASN A 34 -21.46 14.87 8.01
CA ASN A 34 -20.79 14.29 9.17
C ASN A 34 -20.72 12.76 9.02
N THR A 35 -19.53 12.18 9.14
CA THR A 35 -19.32 10.73 9.03
C THR A 35 -20.04 9.94 10.13
N LYS A 36 -20.32 10.56 11.28
CA LYS A 36 -21.12 9.96 12.36
C LYS A 36 -22.56 9.67 11.96
N PHE A 37 -23.10 10.40 10.99
CA PHE A 37 -24.46 10.20 10.49
C PHE A 37 -24.63 8.80 9.86
N PHE A 38 -23.57 8.24 9.28
CA PHE A 38 -23.60 6.93 8.63
C PHE A 38 -23.50 5.75 9.62
N GLN A 39 -23.48 6.02 10.92
CA GLN A 39 -23.54 5.00 11.98
C GLN A 39 -24.97 4.75 12.47
N GLU A 40 -25.95 5.58 12.06
CA GLU A 40 -27.36 5.42 12.41
C GLU A 40 -28.04 4.32 11.58
N GLU A 41 -28.91 3.53 12.21
CA GLU A 41 -29.70 2.49 11.54
C GLU A 41 -30.58 3.09 10.42
N ASN A 42 -30.71 2.34 9.31
CA ASN A 42 -31.53 2.70 8.15
C ASN A 42 -30.95 3.84 7.26
N THR A 43 -29.61 4.01 7.23
CA THR A 43 -28.88 4.95 6.35
C THR A 43 -27.97 4.26 5.32
N GLU A 44 -28.01 2.94 5.20
CA GLU A 44 -27.05 2.14 4.43
C GLU A 44 -27.03 2.46 2.92
N LYS A 45 -28.20 2.71 2.31
CA LYS A 45 -28.29 3.11 0.89
C LYS A 45 -27.65 4.48 0.65
N LEU A 46 -27.84 5.42 1.58
CA LEU A 46 -27.24 6.76 1.51
C LEU A 46 -25.73 6.71 1.72
N LYS A 47 -25.28 5.84 2.63
CA LYS A 47 -23.86 5.57 2.86
C LYS A 47 -23.17 5.05 1.60
N LEU A 48 -23.76 4.06 0.92
CA LEU A 48 -23.24 3.54 -0.34
C LEU A 48 -23.19 4.61 -1.44
N LYS A 49 -24.27 5.39 -1.59
CA LYS A 49 -24.30 6.49 -2.57
C LYS A 49 -23.25 7.55 -2.29
N TYR A 50 -23.06 7.93 -1.02
CA TYR A 50 -22.03 8.87 -0.59
C TYR A 50 -20.62 8.38 -0.96
N TYR A 51 -20.27 7.15 -0.56
CA TYR A 51 -18.93 6.64 -0.83
C TYR A 51 -18.65 6.45 -2.32
N ASN A 52 -19.64 6.06 -3.13
CA ASN A 52 -19.47 5.98 -4.58
C ASN A 52 -19.16 7.35 -5.20
N LEU A 53 -19.82 8.43 -4.75
CA LEU A 53 -19.55 9.80 -5.21
C LEU A 53 -18.18 10.30 -4.72
N MET A 54 -17.77 9.94 -3.50
CA MET A 54 -16.44 10.26 -2.97
C MET A 54 -15.33 9.55 -3.74
N ILE A 55 -15.51 8.27 -4.07
CA ILE A 55 -14.54 7.51 -4.88
C ILE A 55 -14.38 8.18 -6.25
N GLN A 56 -15.46 8.60 -6.90
CA GLN A 56 -15.39 9.28 -8.20
C GLN A 56 -14.61 10.61 -8.12
N LEU A 57 -14.77 11.35 -7.02
CA LEU A 57 -14.01 12.57 -6.77
C LEU A 57 -12.52 12.26 -6.58
N ASP A 58 -12.20 11.40 -5.63
CA ASP A 58 -10.80 11.09 -5.27
C ASP A 58 -10.06 10.37 -6.40
N GLN A 59 -10.78 9.64 -7.26
CA GLN A 59 -10.25 9.01 -8.47
C GLN A 59 -9.71 10.03 -9.46
N HIS A 60 -10.38 11.18 -9.61
CA HIS A 60 -9.90 12.26 -10.45
C HIS A 60 -8.66 12.95 -9.84
N GLU A 61 -8.62 13.11 -8.52
CA GLU A 61 -7.47 13.71 -7.83
C GLU A 61 -6.25 12.77 -7.76
N GLY A 62 -6.45 11.46 -7.89
CA GLY A 62 -5.41 10.46 -7.76
C GLY A 62 -5.08 10.11 -6.30
N SER A 63 -5.97 10.44 -5.36
CA SER A 63 -5.81 10.20 -3.93
C SER A 63 -6.14 8.75 -3.57
N TYR A 64 -5.31 7.79 -4.00
CA TYR A 64 -5.56 6.36 -3.83
C TYR A 64 -5.76 5.90 -2.37
N LEU A 65 -5.10 6.57 -1.41
CA LEU A 65 -5.22 6.24 0.01
C LEU A 65 -6.62 6.59 0.57
N SER A 66 -7.19 7.72 0.15
CA SER A 66 -8.58 8.11 0.49
C SER A 66 -9.57 7.11 -0.11
N ILE A 67 -9.35 6.72 -1.37
CA ILE A 67 -10.16 5.71 -2.07
C ILE A 67 -10.15 4.38 -1.29
N CYS A 68 -8.99 3.95 -0.78
CA CYS A 68 -8.91 2.75 0.07
C CYS A 68 -9.80 2.86 1.31
N LYS A 69 -9.75 3.99 2.01
CA LYS A 69 -10.57 4.24 3.22
C LYS A 69 -12.06 4.22 2.88
N HIS A 70 -12.46 4.77 1.73
CA HIS A 70 -13.84 4.76 1.26
C HIS A 70 -14.32 3.34 0.91
N TYR A 71 -13.53 2.56 0.16
CA TYR A 71 -13.88 1.17 -0.11
C TYR A 71 -13.91 0.29 1.15
N ARG A 72 -13.04 0.56 2.12
CA ARG A 72 -13.10 -0.10 3.43
C ARG A 72 -14.40 0.23 4.18
N ALA A 73 -14.81 1.49 4.18
CA ALA A 73 -16.07 1.89 4.82
C ALA A 73 -17.31 1.30 4.12
N ILE A 74 -17.23 1.06 2.80
CA ILE A 74 -18.24 0.29 2.06
C ILE A 74 -18.25 -1.16 2.56
N TYR A 75 -17.07 -1.79 2.67
CA TYR A 75 -16.92 -3.17 3.13
C TYR A 75 -17.39 -3.39 4.58
N ASP A 76 -17.22 -2.41 5.47
CA ASP A 76 -17.70 -2.46 6.85
C ASP A 76 -19.24 -2.40 6.96
N THR A 77 -19.96 -2.19 5.86
CA THR A 77 -21.43 -2.06 5.87
C THR A 77 -22.09 -3.45 5.90
N PRO A 78 -23.01 -3.75 6.86
CA PRO A 78 -23.63 -5.06 7.01
C PRO A 78 -24.32 -5.58 5.74
N CYS A 79 -25.02 -4.72 5.00
CA CYS A 79 -25.63 -5.05 3.70
C CYS A 79 -24.64 -5.65 2.68
N ILE A 80 -23.41 -5.15 2.66
CA ILE A 80 -22.37 -5.61 1.74
C ILE A 80 -21.75 -6.92 2.24
N GLN A 81 -21.62 -7.08 3.56
CA GLN A 81 -21.10 -8.31 4.15
C GLN A 81 -22.05 -9.50 4.02
N ALA A 82 -23.36 -9.26 3.91
CA ALA A 82 -24.37 -10.29 3.70
C ALA A 82 -24.41 -10.82 2.25
N GLU A 83 -24.02 -10.00 1.27
CA GLU A 83 -24.05 -10.38 -0.14
C GLU A 83 -22.68 -10.85 -0.64
N SER A 84 -22.57 -12.12 -1.05
CA SER A 84 -21.28 -12.75 -1.37
C SER A 84 -20.50 -12.03 -2.48
N GLU A 85 -21.18 -11.58 -3.52
CA GLU A 85 -20.54 -10.96 -4.69
C GLU A 85 -20.04 -9.54 -4.39
N LYS A 86 -20.77 -8.77 -3.57
CA LYS A 86 -20.47 -7.36 -3.30
C LYS A 86 -19.29 -7.20 -2.35
N TRP A 87 -19.18 -8.02 -1.29
CA TRP A 87 -18.00 -7.95 -0.42
C TRP A 87 -16.73 -8.38 -1.13
N GLN A 88 -16.80 -9.35 -2.05
CA GLN A 88 -15.65 -9.76 -2.87
C GLN A 88 -15.17 -8.63 -3.76
N GLN A 89 -16.08 -7.92 -4.44
CA GLN A 89 -15.72 -6.75 -5.25
C GLN A 89 -15.14 -5.62 -4.40
N ALA A 90 -15.75 -5.29 -3.27
CA ALA A 90 -15.26 -4.26 -2.37
C ALA A 90 -13.85 -4.59 -1.85
N LEU A 91 -13.61 -5.83 -1.43
CA LEU A 91 -12.32 -6.29 -0.93
C LEU A 91 -11.24 -6.23 -2.02
N LYS A 92 -11.58 -6.61 -3.25
CA LYS A 92 -10.66 -6.49 -4.41
C LYS A 92 -10.27 -5.05 -4.67
N SER A 93 -11.23 -4.13 -4.69
CA SER A 93 -10.94 -2.70 -4.81
C SER A 93 -9.99 -2.22 -3.71
N VAL A 94 -10.24 -2.62 -2.45
CA VAL A 94 -9.36 -2.26 -1.33
C VAL A 94 -7.93 -2.74 -1.57
N VAL A 95 -7.74 -4.01 -1.96
CA VAL A 95 -6.41 -4.58 -2.21
C VAL A 95 -5.70 -3.88 -3.37
N LEU A 96 -6.42 -3.56 -4.46
CA LEU A 96 -5.82 -2.88 -5.62
C LEU A 96 -5.46 -1.43 -5.34
N TYR A 97 -6.29 -0.70 -4.61
CA TYR A 97 -5.97 0.69 -4.28
C TYR A 97 -4.86 0.80 -3.22
N VAL A 98 -4.73 -0.17 -2.31
CA VAL A 98 -3.68 -0.12 -1.27
C VAL A 98 -2.28 -0.38 -1.85
N ILE A 99 -2.19 -1.18 -2.92
CA ILE A 99 -0.92 -1.38 -3.65
C ILE A 99 -0.58 -0.22 -4.59
N LEU A 100 -1.58 0.50 -5.11
CA LEU A 100 -1.39 1.71 -5.92
C LEU A 100 -1.01 2.93 -5.08
N ALA A 101 -1.43 2.97 -3.81
CA ALA A 101 -1.07 4.06 -2.91
C ALA A 101 0.46 4.16 -2.73
N PRO A 102 1.02 5.39 -2.73
CA PRO A 102 2.41 5.62 -2.34
C PRO A 102 2.71 5.04 -0.96
N PHE A 103 3.97 4.67 -0.72
CA PHE A 103 4.33 4.15 0.59
C PHE A 103 4.34 5.24 1.65
N ASP A 104 3.52 5.03 2.65
CA ASP A 104 3.43 5.85 3.85
C ASP A 104 3.21 4.93 5.05
N ASN A 105 3.43 5.45 6.25
CA ASN A 105 3.15 4.72 7.49
C ASN A 105 1.69 4.26 7.52
N GLU A 106 0.76 5.10 7.04
CA GLU A 106 -0.66 4.77 6.89
C GLU A 106 -0.89 3.58 5.94
N GLN A 107 -0.16 3.54 4.82
CA GLN A 107 -0.25 2.43 3.86
C GLN A 107 0.27 1.13 4.49
N SER A 108 1.37 1.20 5.25
CA SER A 108 1.93 0.03 5.94
C SER A 108 0.96 -0.55 6.99
N ASP A 109 0.28 0.31 7.76
CA ASP A 109 -0.73 -0.12 8.73
C ASP A 109 -1.93 -0.76 8.02
N LEU A 110 -2.39 -0.14 6.92
CA LEU A 110 -3.49 -0.66 6.13
C LEU A 110 -3.19 -2.03 5.53
N VAL A 111 -2.01 -2.28 4.96
CA VAL A 111 -1.68 -3.59 4.39
C VAL A 111 -1.61 -4.69 5.46
N HIS A 112 -1.09 -4.38 6.65
CA HIS A 112 -1.06 -5.34 7.77
C HIS A 112 -2.45 -5.61 8.33
N ARG A 113 -3.32 -4.59 8.37
CA ARG A 113 -4.69 -4.76 8.81
C ARG A 113 -5.52 -5.57 7.81
N ILE A 114 -5.30 -5.38 6.51
CA ILE A 114 -5.99 -6.15 5.45
C ILE A 114 -5.46 -7.58 5.40
N SER A 115 -4.16 -7.81 5.64
CA SER A 115 -3.61 -9.18 5.64
C SER A 115 -4.08 -10.04 6.82
N GLY A 116 -4.52 -9.42 7.92
CA GLY A 116 -5.15 -10.09 9.06
C GLY A 116 -6.62 -10.45 8.86
N ASP A 117 -7.29 -9.98 7.80
CA ASP A 117 -8.71 -10.26 7.57
C ASP A 117 -8.93 -11.69 7.05
N LYS A 118 -9.73 -12.48 7.79
CA LYS A 118 -10.00 -13.89 7.46
C LYS A 118 -10.75 -14.10 6.14
N LYS A 119 -11.58 -13.13 5.76
CA LYS A 119 -12.30 -13.13 4.46
C LYS A 119 -11.38 -12.96 3.26
N LEU A 120 -10.15 -12.45 3.46
CA LEU A 120 -9.15 -12.39 2.39
C LEU A 120 -8.60 -13.79 2.04
N GLU A 121 -8.66 -14.74 2.98
CA GLU A 121 -8.21 -16.12 2.73
C GLU A 121 -9.09 -16.86 1.71
N GLU A 122 -10.34 -16.43 1.55
CA GLU A 122 -11.28 -16.98 0.57
C GLU A 122 -10.91 -16.61 -0.88
N ILE A 123 -10.05 -15.59 -1.07
CA ILE A 123 -9.57 -15.16 -2.37
C ILE A 123 -8.04 -15.30 -2.44
N PRO A 124 -7.51 -16.51 -2.66
CA PRO A 124 -6.08 -16.80 -2.53
C PRO A 124 -5.22 -15.92 -3.46
N LYS A 125 -5.70 -15.62 -4.65
CA LYS A 125 -4.97 -14.81 -5.66
C LYS A 125 -4.65 -13.38 -5.18
N TYR A 126 -5.60 -12.72 -4.53
CA TYR A 126 -5.36 -11.36 -4.00
C TYR A 126 -4.59 -11.38 -2.69
N LYS A 127 -4.71 -12.46 -1.92
CA LYS A 127 -3.86 -12.73 -0.76
C LYS A 127 -2.41 -12.90 -1.18
N ASP A 128 -2.14 -13.68 -2.22
CA ASP A 128 -0.80 -13.89 -2.76
C ASP A 128 -0.22 -12.60 -3.32
N LEU A 129 -1.01 -11.81 -4.05
CA LEU A 129 -0.61 -10.48 -4.52
C LEU A 129 -0.22 -9.58 -3.33
N LEU A 130 -1.07 -9.46 -2.31
CA LEU A 130 -0.76 -8.66 -1.12
C LEU A 130 0.46 -9.22 -0.39
N LYS A 131 0.60 -10.55 -0.32
CA LYS A 131 1.73 -11.22 0.31
C LYS A 131 3.04 -10.84 -0.36
N LEU A 132 3.10 -10.81 -1.70
CA LEU A 132 4.26 -10.39 -2.46
C LEU A 132 4.73 -8.96 -2.09
N PHE A 133 3.78 -8.03 -1.86
CA PHE A 133 4.11 -6.66 -1.41
C PHE A 133 4.46 -6.56 0.08
N THR A 134 4.04 -7.52 0.91
CA THR A 134 4.41 -7.57 2.35
C THR A 134 5.75 -8.25 2.59
N THR A 135 6.09 -9.26 1.78
CA THR A 135 7.40 -9.92 1.83
C THR A 135 8.46 -8.95 1.31
N MET A 136 9.62 -8.91 1.98
CA MET A 136 10.73 -8.07 1.53
C MET A 136 11.56 -8.78 0.44
N GLU A 137 10.88 -9.24 -0.60
CA GLU A 137 11.46 -9.99 -1.71
C GLU A 137 11.33 -9.23 -3.03
N LEU A 138 12.33 -9.38 -3.89
CA LEU A 138 12.35 -8.68 -5.17
C LEU A 138 11.30 -9.28 -6.12
N MET A 139 10.49 -8.42 -6.73
CA MET A 139 9.48 -8.82 -7.71
C MET A 139 9.93 -8.48 -9.14
N ARG A 140 9.91 -9.46 -10.03
CA ARG A 140 10.09 -9.24 -11.47
C ARG A 140 8.78 -8.73 -12.06
N TRP A 141 8.83 -7.62 -12.80
CA TRP A 141 7.62 -7.04 -13.40
C TRP A 141 7.05 -7.98 -14.46
N SER A 142 7.89 -8.61 -15.27
CA SER A 142 7.43 -9.54 -16.33
C SER A 142 6.63 -10.72 -15.79
N THR A 143 7.12 -11.35 -14.72
CA THR A 143 6.43 -12.47 -14.05
C THR A 143 5.10 -12.02 -13.45
N LEU A 144 5.08 -10.85 -12.82
CA LEU A 144 3.85 -10.30 -12.26
C LEU A 144 2.80 -10.01 -13.34
N VAL A 145 3.21 -9.50 -14.51
CA VAL A 145 2.31 -9.23 -15.63
C VAL A 145 1.79 -10.52 -16.26
N GLU A 146 2.60 -11.56 -16.35
CA GLU A 146 2.18 -12.85 -16.91
C GLU A 146 1.15 -13.53 -16.01
N ASP A 147 1.40 -13.57 -14.70
CA ASP A 147 0.54 -14.25 -13.72
C ASP A 147 -0.74 -13.45 -13.42
N TYR A 148 -0.61 -12.14 -13.16
CA TYR A 148 -1.74 -11.31 -12.71
C TYR A 148 -2.35 -10.45 -13.82
N GLY A 149 -1.68 -10.27 -14.96
CA GLY A 149 -2.16 -9.38 -16.03
C GLY A 149 -3.47 -9.84 -16.66
N MET A 150 -3.68 -11.15 -16.79
CA MET A 150 -4.96 -11.68 -17.29
C MET A 150 -6.09 -11.47 -16.28
N GLU A 151 -5.81 -11.62 -14.99
CA GLU A 151 -6.80 -11.50 -13.93
C GLU A 151 -7.18 -10.04 -13.65
N LEU A 152 -6.19 -9.15 -13.70
CA LEU A 152 -6.35 -7.71 -13.45
C LEU A 152 -6.99 -6.98 -14.62
N ARG A 153 -6.69 -7.35 -15.89
CA ARG A 153 -7.23 -6.66 -17.08
C ARG A 153 -8.56 -7.22 -17.59
N LYS A 154 -8.78 -8.55 -17.56
CA LYS A 154 -10.03 -9.14 -18.06
C LYS A 154 -11.09 -9.31 -16.98
N GLY A 155 -10.69 -9.44 -15.71
CA GLY A 155 -11.55 -10.05 -14.70
C GLY A 155 -11.85 -11.51 -15.05
N SER A 156 -12.11 -12.34 -14.04
CA SER A 156 -12.65 -13.69 -14.26
C SER A 156 -14.18 -13.68 -14.12
N LEU A 157 -14.85 -14.64 -14.76
CA LEU A 157 -16.32 -14.78 -14.79
C LEU A 157 -16.98 -14.89 -13.40
N GLU A 158 -16.25 -15.24 -12.35
CA GLU A 158 -16.73 -15.29 -10.96
C GLU A 158 -16.56 -13.96 -10.21
N SER A 159 -16.07 -12.92 -10.89
CA SER A 159 -15.49 -11.75 -10.26
C SER A 159 -15.47 -10.57 -11.23
N PRO A 160 -16.54 -9.77 -11.27
CA PRO A 160 -16.64 -8.65 -12.19
C PRO A 160 -15.39 -7.78 -12.09
N ALA A 161 -14.83 -7.45 -13.25
CA ALA A 161 -13.70 -6.55 -13.35
C ALA A 161 -14.08 -5.28 -12.59
N THR A 162 -13.38 -5.03 -11.49
CA THR A 162 -13.40 -3.71 -10.92
C THR A 162 -12.84 -2.81 -12.02
N ASP A 163 -13.54 -1.74 -12.36
CA ASP A 163 -13.27 -0.78 -13.45
C ASP A 163 -11.94 0.01 -13.28
N VAL A 164 -11.01 -0.58 -12.55
CA VAL A 164 -9.74 -0.05 -12.08
C VAL A 164 -8.68 -0.21 -13.17
N PHE A 165 -8.64 -1.34 -13.89
CA PHE A 165 -7.64 -1.60 -14.95
C PHE A 165 -8.24 -1.88 -16.33
N GLY A 166 -9.46 -1.41 -16.60
CA GLY A 166 -10.05 -1.48 -17.93
C GLY A 166 -9.19 -0.79 -19.00
N TYR A 167 -9.47 -1.04 -20.28
CA TYR A 167 -8.81 -0.38 -21.42
C TYR A 167 -9.26 1.09 -21.59
N THR A 168 -9.36 1.83 -20.48
CA THR A 168 -9.67 3.26 -20.43
C THR A 168 -8.38 4.06 -20.20
N GLU A 169 -8.38 5.35 -20.53
CA GLU A 169 -7.23 6.24 -20.30
C GLU A 169 -6.78 6.24 -18.82
N GLU A 170 -7.74 6.12 -17.89
CA GLU A 170 -7.47 6.00 -16.45
C GLU A 170 -6.88 4.65 -16.06
N GLY A 171 -7.28 3.57 -16.74
CA GLY A 171 -6.73 2.23 -16.55
C GLY A 171 -5.27 2.12 -16.99
N GLU A 172 -4.90 2.76 -18.10
CA GLU A 172 -3.50 2.82 -18.55
C GLU A 172 -2.64 3.67 -17.59
N LYS A 173 -3.20 4.76 -17.05
CA LYS A 173 -2.54 5.56 -16.00
C LYS A 173 -2.28 4.72 -14.74
N ARG A 174 -3.26 3.95 -14.28
CA ARG A 174 -3.11 3.04 -13.13
C ARG A 174 -2.16 1.89 -13.41
N TRP A 175 -2.12 1.37 -14.63
CA TRP A 175 -1.17 0.35 -15.02
C TRP A 175 0.27 0.85 -14.93
N LYS A 176 0.52 2.09 -15.39
CA LYS A 176 1.81 2.76 -15.22
C LYS A 176 2.12 3.00 -13.74
N ASP A 177 1.13 3.41 -12.95
CA ASP A 177 1.35 3.64 -11.52
C ASP A 177 1.65 2.34 -10.76
N LEU A 178 1.00 1.23 -11.12
CA LEU A 178 1.33 -0.11 -10.59
C LEU A 178 2.77 -0.50 -10.92
N LYS A 179 3.21 -0.29 -12.17
CA LYS A 179 4.62 -0.51 -12.56
C LYS A 179 5.56 0.35 -11.71
N ASN A 180 5.24 1.62 -11.51
CA ASN A 180 6.04 2.52 -10.68
C ASN A 180 6.14 2.03 -9.23
N ARG A 181 5.03 1.50 -8.65
CA ARG A 181 5.02 0.97 -7.29
C ARG A 181 5.83 -0.30 -7.12
N VAL A 182 5.80 -1.21 -8.10
CA VAL A 182 6.64 -2.42 -8.09
C VAL A 182 8.11 -2.05 -8.15
N VAL A 183 8.48 -1.11 -9.04
CA VAL A 183 9.85 -0.59 -9.16
C VAL A 183 10.27 0.09 -7.85
N GLU A 184 9.43 0.95 -7.27
CA GLU A 184 9.67 1.61 -5.98
C GLU A 184 9.90 0.60 -4.84
N HIS A 185 9.06 -0.43 -4.77
CA HIS A 185 9.18 -1.50 -3.78
C HIS A 185 10.52 -2.23 -3.90
N ASN A 186 10.93 -2.58 -5.13
CA ASN A 186 12.22 -3.20 -5.39
C ASN A 186 13.40 -2.30 -4.96
N ILE A 187 13.35 -1.00 -5.25
CA ILE A 187 14.40 -0.06 -4.82
C ILE A 187 14.47 0.05 -3.30
N ARG A 188 13.31 0.02 -2.61
CA ARG A 188 13.27 0.03 -1.13
C ARG A 188 13.89 -1.22 -0.53
N ILE A 189 13.60 -2.39 -1.10
CA ILE A 189 14.25 -3.64 -0.71
C ILE A 189 15.75 -3.54 -0.95
N MET A 190 16.16 -3.07 -2.13
CA MET A 190 17.58 -2.92 -2.43
C MET A 190 18.30 -2.00 -1.44
N ALA A 191 17.66 -0.91 -1.01
CA ALA A 191 18.24 0.00 -0.02
C ALA A 191 18.43 -0.62 1.37
N LYS A 192 17.66 -1.66 1.72
CA LYS A 192 17.80 -2.39 2.99
C LYS A 192 18.91 -3.45 2.94
N TYR A 193 19.00 -4.19 1.83
CA TYR A 193 19.89 -5.34 1.72
C TYR A 193 21.24 -5.03 1.07
N TYR A 194 21.29 -4.06 0.15
CA TYR A 194 22.52 -3.68 -0.54
C TYR A 194 23.13 -2.41 0.05
N THR A 195 24.44 -2.47 0.26
CA THR A 195 25.23 -1.30 0.64
C THR A 195 25.69 -0.54 -0.60
N ARG A 196 26.18 -1.28 -1.59
CA ARG A 196 26.59 -0.83 -2.91
C ARG A 196 26.02 -1.76 -3.99
N ILE A 197 25.57 -1.20 -5.10
CA ILE A 197 25.11 -1.97 -6.26
C ILE A 197 25.57 -1.28 -7.56
N THR A 198 25.91 -2.06 -8.58
CA THR A 198 26.22 -1.54 -9.92
C THR A 198 24.94 -1.17 -10.66
N MET A 199 24.96 -0.06 -11.39
CA MET A 199 23.82 0.46 -12.17
C MET A 199 23.26 -0.56 -13.16
N LYS A 200 24.13 -1.27 -13.89
CA LYS A 200 23.74 -2.33 -14.83
C LYS A 200 22.94 -3.45 -14.16
N ARG A 201 23.37 -3.87 -12.97
CA ARG A 201 22.66 -4.90 -12.21
C ARG A 201 21.32 -4.40 -11.71
N MET A 202 21.25 -3.15 -11.25
CA MET A 202 19.99 -2.55 -10.80
C MET A 202 18.96 -2.46 -11.94
N ALA A 203 19.37 -1.98 -13.11
CA ALA A 203 18.51 -1.94 -14.30
C ALA A 203 17.98 -3.33 -14.67
N GLN A 204 18.82 -4.36 -14.61
CA GLN A 204 18.41 -5.74 -14.85
C GLN A 204 17.39 -6.26 -13.81
N LEU A 205 17.48 -5.83 -12.55
CA LEU A 205 16.55 -6.26 -11.50
C LEU A 205 15.22 -5.50 -11.54
N LEU A 206 15.21 -4.29 -12.10
CA LEU A 206 14.01 -3.47 -12.26
C LEU A 206 13.29 -3.71 -13.61
N ASP A 207 13.89 -4.46 -14.53
CA ASP A 207 13.43 -4.64 -15.91
C ASP A 207 13.20 -3.29 -16.64
N LEU A 208 14.10 -2.33 -16.37
CA LEU A 208 14.08 -0.97 -16.94
C LEU A 208 15.38 -0.68 -17.67
N SER A 209 15.38 0.37 -18.50
CA SER A 209 16.63 0.89 -19.07
C SER A 209 17.50 1.54 -17.97
N VAL A 210 18.79 1.68 -18.24
CA VAL A 210 19.72 2.35 -17.31
C VAL A 210 19.30 3.80 -17.06
N ASP A 211 18.93 4.53 -18.11
CA ASP A 211 18.55 5.94 -18.03
C ASP A 211 17.23 6.13 -17.26
N GLU A 212 16.21 5.30 -17.53
CA GLU A 212 14.95 5.33 -16.77
C GLU A 212 15.19 4.99 -15.29
N SER A 213 16.04 4.01 -15.00
CA SER A 213 16.37 3.64 -13.63
C SER A 213 17.05 4.80 -12.87
N GLU A 214 17.90 5.59 -13.53
CA GLU A 214 18.51 6.79 -12.94
C GLU A 214 17.46 7.87 -12.64
N ALA A 215 16.54 8.12 -13.58
CA ALA A 215 15.47 9.09 -13.40
C ALA A 215 14.53 8.70 -12.24
N PHE A 216 14.12 7.43 -12.17
CA PHE A 216 13.29 6.91 -11.08
C PHE A 216 13.98 7.01 -9.72
N LEU A 217 15.26 6.64 -9.65
CA LEU A 217 16.03 6.76 -8.41
C LEU A 217 16.16 8.22 -7.98
N SER A 218 16.38 9.14 -8.92
CA SER A 218 16.50 10.58 -8.63
C SER A 218 15.22 11.13 -8.00
N ASN A 219 14.05 10.79 -8.56
CA ASN A 219 12.77 11.20 -8.00
C ASN A 219 12.56 10.67 -6.56
N LEU A 220 12.91 9.42 -6.29
CA LEU A 220 12.78 8.81 -4.97
C LEU A 220 13.73 9.42 -3.92
N VAL A 221 14.93 9.82 -4.34
CA VAL A 221 15.91 10.50 -3.46
C VAL A 221 15.44 11.93 -3.15
N VAL A 222 14.93 12.67 -4.14
CA VAL A 222 14.38 14.02 -3.95
C VAL A 222 13.16 13.99 -3.03
N ASN A 223 12.28 13.01 -3.19
CA ASN A 223 11.10 12.80 -2.32
C ASN A 223 11.46 12.31 -0.91
N LYS A 224 12.75 12.09 -0.61
CA LYS A 224 13.26 11.59 0.68
C LYS A 224 12.72 10.22 1.10
N THR A 225 12.16 9.45 0.16
CA THR A 225 11.69 8.08 0.43
C THR A 225 12.87 7.16 0.73
N ILE A 226 13.99 7.35 0.02
CA ILE A 226 15.19 6.51 0.12
C ILE A 226 16.43 7.42 0.07
N PHE A 227 17.47 7.06 0.80
CA PHE A 227 18.78 7.68 0.65
C PHE A 227 19.63 6.85 -0.31
N ALA A 228 20.07 7.45 -1.42
CA ALA A 228 21.03 6.84 -2.33
C ALA A 228 21.95 7.92 -2.92
N LYS A 229 23.22 7.56 -3.13
CA LYS A 229 24.18 8.35 -3.90
C LYS A 229 24.56 7.57 -5.15
N VAL A 230 24.34 8.17 -6.31
CA VAL A 230 24.70 7.61 -7.61
C VAL A 230 26.00 8.23 -8.12
N ASP A 231 26.97 7.39 -8.49
CA ASP A 231 28.14 7.77 -9.27
C ASP A 231 27.91 7.31 -10.71
N ARG A 232 27.65 8.27 -11.60
CA ARG A 232 27.29 7.99 -13.00
C ARG A 232 28.46 7.49 -13.84
N LEU A 233 29.68 7.91 -13.52
CA LEU A 233 30.87 7.58 -14.31
C LEU A 233 31.40 6.20 -13.93
N ALA A 234 31.42 5.88 -12.63
CA ALA A 234 31.73 4.54 -12.14
C ALA A 234 30.55 3.55 -12.30
N GLY A 235 29.32 4.06 -12.40
CA GLY A 235 28.10 3.24 -12.45
C GLY A 235 27.80 2.54 -11.14
N ILE A 236 28.10 3.17 -9.99
CA ILE A 236 27.92 2.60 -8.65
C ILE A 236 26.88 3.41 -7.88
N ILE A 237 25.92 2.72 -7.27
CA ILE A 237 24.94 3.30 -6.36
C ILE A 237 25.27 2.86 -4.93
N ASN A 238 25.38 3.83 -4.03
CA ASN A 238 25.58 3.61 -2.60
C ASN A 238 24.30 3.98 -1.83
N PHE A 239 23.72 3.03 -1.11
CA PHE A 239 22.57 3.27 -0.23
C PHE A 239 22.99 3.64 1.20
N GLN A 240 24.27 3.48 1.54
CA GLN A 240 24.80 3.83 2.84
C GLN A 240 24.91 5.35 3.02
N ARG A 241 24.40 5.84 4.15
CA ARG A 241 24.70 7.20 4.62
C ARG A 241 26.20 7.32 4.94
N PRO A 242 26.82 8.48 4.67
CA PRO A 242 28.17 8.75 5.13
C PRO A 242 28.25 8.48 6.63
N LYS A 243 29.15 7.61 7.05
CA LYS A 243 29.35 7.29 8.46
C LYS A 243 30.40 8.24 9.05
N ASP A 244 29.97 9.08 9.97
CA ASP A 244 30.88 9.82 10.83
C ASP A 244 31.57 8.88 11.84
N PRO A 245 32.80 9.17 12.30
CA PRO A 245 33.48 8.37 13.32
C PRO A 245 32.64 8.16 14.59
N ASN A 246 31.85 9.17 14.98
CA ASN A 246 30.93 9.09 16.11
C ASN A 246 29.84 8.02 15.92
N ASN A 247 29.30 7.88 14.71
CA ASN A 247 28.30 6.85 14.42
C ASN A 247 28.92 5.45 14.51
N LEU A 248 30.18 5.30 14.10
CA LEU A 248 30.89 4.02 14.21
C LEU A 248 31.15 3.64 15.68
N LEU A 249 31.54 4.60 16.52
CA LEU A 249 31.72 4.39 17.96
C LEU A 249 30.39 4.09 18.67
N ASN A 250 29.31 4.78 18.29
CA ASN A 250 27.97 4.51 18.82
C ASN A 250 27.46 3.12 18.43
N ASP A 251 27.59 2.72 17.17
CA ASP A 251 27.26 1.37 16.68
C ASP A 251 28.05 0.30 17.47
N TRP A 252 29.34 0.54 17.71
CA TRP A 252 30.20 -0.36 18.48
C TRP A 252 29.80 -0.45 19.96
N SER A 253 29.49 0.68 20.59
CA SER A 253 29.00 0.75 21.96
C SER A 253 27.68 0.01 22.15
N GLN A 254 26.72 0.16 21.22
CA GLN A 254 25.46 -0.59 21.25
C GLN A 254 25.67 -2.11 21.15
N LYS A 255 26.62 -2.55 20.32
CA LYS A 255 26.99 -3.96 20.21
C LYS A 255 27.62 -4.50 21.50
N LEU A 256 28.50 -3.74 22.14
CA LEU A 256 29.08 -4.11 23.43
C LEU A 256 28.02 -4.26 24.52
N ASN A 257 27.09 -3.31 24.62
CA ASN A 257 25.98 -3.38 25.58
C ASN A 257 25.09 -4.62 25.34
N SER A 258 24.80 -4.90 24.07
CA SER A 258 24.01 -6.09 23.68
C SER A 258 24.75 -7.39 24.02
N LEU A 259 26.06 -7.44 23.77
CA LEU A 259 26.92 -8.58 24.11
C LEU A 259 26.94 -8.82 25.62
N MET A 260 27.16 -7.78 26.43
CA MET A 260 27.19 -7.89 27.88
C MET A 260 25.84 -8.37 28.43
N SER A 261 24.72 -7.85 27.90
CA SER A 261 23.38 -8.31 28.27
C SER A 261 23.18 -9.79 27.93
N LEU A 262 23.66 -10.24 26.76
CA LEU A 262 23.54 -11.63 26.34
C LEU A 262 24.37 -12.57 27.21
N VAL A 263 25.60 -12.18 27.57
CA VAL A 263 26.47 -12.95 28.48
C VAL A 263 25.82 -13.10 29.86
N ASN A 264 25.32 -12.01 30.45
CA ASN A 264 24.63 -12.07 31.74
C ASN A 264 23.37 -12.95 31.70
N LYS A 265 22.57 -12.88 30.64
CA LYS A 265 21.41 -13.78 30.48
C LYS A 265 21.84 -15.24 30.42
N THR A 266 22.93 -15.52 29.72
CA THR A 266 23.47 -16.88 29.58
C THR A 266 23.98 -17.43 30.90
N THR A 267 24.68 -16.62 31.72
CA THR A 267 25.14 -17.07 33.04
C THR A 267 23.99 -17.39 33.99
N HIS A 268 22.92 -16.58 33.99
CA HIS A 268 21.71 -16.89 34.76
C HIS A 268 21.00 -18.16 34.28
N LEU A 269 20.96 -18.41 32.97
CA LEU A 269 20.39 -19.64 32.39
C LEU A 269 21.20 -20.88 32.81
N ILE A 270 22.53 -20.80 32.79
CA ILE A 270 23.42 -21.87 33.24
C ILE A 270 23.18 -22.19 34.72
N ALA A 271 23.14 -21.17 35.59
CA ALA A 271 22.89 -21.37 37.02
C ALA A 271 21.52 -22.02 37.30
N LYS A 272 20.50 -21.68 36.49
CA LYS A 272 19.18 -22.31 36.58
C LYS A 272 19.21 -23.78 36.15
N GLU A 273 19.89 -24.11 35.05
CA GLU A 273 20.04 -25.50 34.60
C GLU A 273 20.85 -26.35 35.58
N GLU A 274 21.92 -25.81 36.14
CA GLU A 274 22.75 -26.49 37.15
C GLU A 274 21.94 -26.86 38.39
N MET A 275 21.04 -25.99 38.85
CA MET A 275 20.10 -26.32 39.93
C MET A 275 19.15 -27.47 39.58
N ILE A 276 18.64 -27.51 38.35
CA ILE A 276 17.68 -28.54 37.91
C ILE A 276 18.37 -29.89 37.73
N HIS A 277 19.56 -29.91 37.12
CA HIS A 277 20.32 -31.13 36.90
C HIS A 277 20.90 -31.74 38.18
N ASN A 278 21.23 -30.91 39.18
CA ASN A 278 21.66 -31.40 40.49
C ASN A 278 20.48 -31.90 41.36
N LEU A 279 19.24 -31.68 40.94
CA LEU A 279 18.03 -32.19 41.60
C LEU A 279 17.47 -33.49 40.96
N GLN A 280 17.97 -33.88 39.79
CA GLN A 280 17.70 -35.17 39.13
C GLN A 280 18.72 -36.22 39.55
#